data_AF-A0AAN9RT13-F1
#
_entry.id   AF-A0AAN9RT13-F1
#
_cell.length_a   1.000
_cell.length_b   1.000
_cell.length_c   1.000
_cell.angle_alpha   90.00
_cell.angle_beta   90.00
_cell.angle_gamma   90.00
#
_symmetry.space_group_name_H-M   'P 1'
#
loop_
_entity.id
_entity.type
_entity.pdbx_description
1 polymer ?
#
loop_
_entity_poly.entity_id
_entity_poly.type
_entity_poly.pdbx_seq_one_letter_code
_entity_poly.pdbx_strand_id
1 'polypeptide(L)'
;MGEVDTAFIQDPLHRPKLCVIEAEEIPVIDLSPITNQAVSDSSSIEGLVKEIGIACKEWGFFQVINHGVSLTLRQNIEKASRMFFAQSLEEKRKVSRNERNAMGYYDTEHTKNVRDWKEVFDSVAKHPTLVPLTTDENDDQLSLSGLIHLLSTLHTSGNSSSL
;
A
#
# COMPACT_ATOMS: atom_id res chain seq x y z
N MET A 1 2.57 -13.77 33.47
CA MET A 1 2.52 -13.63 32.00
C MET A 1 1.72 -14.81 31.48
N GLY A 2 0.65 -14.57 30.71
CA GLY A 2 -0.10 -15.66 30.09
C GLY A 2 0.72 -16.34 28.99
N GLU A 3 0.49 -17.63 28.76
CA GLU A 3 1.11 -18.36 27.65
C GLU A 3 0.61 -17.81 26.31
N VAL A 4 1.52 -17.71 25.33
CA VAL A 4 1.20 -17.29 23.96
C VAL A 4 0.70 -18.52 23.20
N ASP A 5 -0.44 -18.39 22.52
CA ASP A 5 -0.98 -19.46 21.68
C ASP A 5 0.02 -19.86 20.60
N THR A 6 0.33 -21.16 20.56
CA THR A 6 1.28 -21.78 19.62
C THR A 6 0.94 -21.50 18.15
N ALA A 7 -0.31 -21.20 17.81
CA ALA A 7 -0.73 -20.84 16.46
C ALA A 7 -0.04 -19.58 15.91
N PHE A 8 0.51 -18.73 16.79
CA PHE A 8 1.23 -17.50 16.42
C PHE A 8 2.76 -17.64 16.47
N ILE A 9 3.28 -18.78 16.89
CA ILE A 9 4.73 -18.96 17.08
C ILE A 9 5.36 -19.39 15.75
N GLN A 10 6.14 -18.49 15.15
CA GLN A 10 6.93 -18.79 13.95
C GLN A 10 8.03 -19.83 14.23
N ASP A 11 8.33 -20.65 13.23
CA ASP A 11 9.49 -21.55 13.25
C ASP A 11 10.78 -20.75 13.47
N PRO A 12 11.74 -21.21 14.29
CA PRO A 12 13.00 -20.50 14.52
C PRO A 12 13.72 -20.04 13.26
N LEU A 13 13.67 -20.80 12.16
CA LEU A 13 14.29 -20.44 10.88
C LEU A 13 13.62 -19.24 10.19
N HIS A 14 12.36 -18.95 10.53
CA HIS A 14 11.58 -17.86 9.96
C HIS A 14 11.52 -16.61 10.84
N ARG A 15 11.98 -16.69 12.09
CA ARG A 15 11.97 -15.56 13.01
C ARG A 15 12.93 -14.46 12.53
N PRO A 16 12.59 -13.18 12.73
CA PRO A 16 13.50 -12.09 12.45
C PRO A 16 14.82 -12.30 13.19
N LYS A 17 15.94 -12.19 12.47
CA LYS A 17 17.26 -12.08 13.10
C LYS A 17 17.34 -10.66 13.66
N LEU A 18 17.30 -10.52 14.97
CA LEU A 18 17.48 -9.23 15.64
C LEU A 18 18.95 -8.81 15.51
N CYS A 19 19.30 -8.27 14.35
CA CYS A 19 20.55 -7.55 14.16
C CYS A 19 20.23 -6.06 14.31
N VAL A 20 20.91 -5.38 15.22
CA VAL A 20 20.94 -3.92 15.22
C VAL A 20 21.81 -3.52 14.03
N ILE A 21 21.15 -3.20 12.93
CA ILE A 21 21.80 -2.55 11.80
C ILE A 21 21.75 -1.05 12.13
N GLU A 22 22.90 -0.36 12.09
CA GLU A 22 22.86 1.11 12.02
C GLU A 22 22.08 1.46 10.76
N ALA A 23 20.83 1.88 10.94
CA ALA A 23 19.97 2.19 9.83
C ALA A 23 20.49 3.46 9.16
N GLU A 24 20.90 3.34 7.90
CA GLU A 24 20.92 4.49 7.00
C GLU A 24 19.52 5.13 7.04
N GLU A 25 19.45 6.47 6.99
CA GLU A 25 18.18 7.17 7.12
C GLU A 25 17.31 6.89 5.90
N ILE A 26 16.09 6.41 6.15
CA ILE A 26 15.10 6.09 5.12
C ILE A 26 14.86 7.33 4.25
N PRO A 27 14.93 7.23 2.91
CA PRO A 27 14.72 8.39 2.04
C PRO A 27 13.39 9.08 2.32
N VAL A 28 13.40 10.42 2.33
CA VAL A 28 12.21 11.25 2.54
C VAL A 28 11.99 12.11 1.30
N ILE A 29 10.91 11.82 0.57
CA ILE A 29 10.56 12.49 -0.68
C ILE A 29 9.60 13.66 -0.42
N ASP A 30 9.96 14.86 -0.88
CA ASP A 30 9.11 16.05 -0.80
C ASP A 30 8.28 16.24 -2.09
N LEU A 31 6.95 16.12 -1.99
CA LEU A 31 6.05 16.30 -3.13
C LEU A 31 5.62 17.75 -3.40
N SER A 32 6.17 18.74 -2.68
CA SER A 32 5.88 20.17 -2.90
C SER A 32 5.98 20.61 -4.37
N PRO A 33 6.93 20.13 -5.20
CA PRO A 33 7.01 20.50 -6.62
C PRO A 33 5.74 20.21 -7.42
N ILE A 34 4.96 19.20 -7.03
CA ILE A 34 3.72 18.80 -7.73
C ILE A 34 2.44 19.16 -6.95
N THR A 35 2.55 19.45 -5.65
CA THR A 35 1.39 19.83 -4.82
C THR A 35 1.23 21.34 -4.66
N ASN A 36 2.29 22.13 -4.91
CA ASN A 36 2.26 23.58 -4.81
C ASN A 36 2.56 24.25 -6.16
N GLN A 37 1.51 24.75 -6.81
CA GLN A 37 1.58 25.42 -8.13
C GLN A 37 2.56 26.60 -8.18
N ALA A 38 2.91 27.20 -7.04
CA ALA A 38 3.89 28.30 -6.97
C ALA A 38 5.34 27.84 -7.16
N VAL A 39 5.61 26.52 -7.07
CA VAL A 39 6.96 25.92 -7.06
C VAL A 39 7.16 24.97 -8.26
N SER A 40 6.17 24.84 -9.14
CA SER A 40 6.13 23.83 -10.21
C SER A 40 6.85 24.27 -11.49
N ASP A 41 8.19 24.37 -11.45
CA ASP A 41 8.98 24.44 -12.68
C ASP A 41 9.41 23.04 -13.16
N SER A 42 9.62 22.87 -14.47
CA SER A 42 9.94 21.56 -15.08
C SER A 42 11.21 20.92 -14.52
N SER A 43 12.20 21.71 -14.06
CA SER A 43 13.45 21.18 -13.52
C SER A 43 13.24 20.60 -12.11
N SER A 44 12.42 21.23 -11.29
CA SER A 44 12.04 20.72 -9.96
C SER A 44 11.32 19.36 -10.04
N ILE A 45 10.42 19.20 -11.02
CA ILE A 45 9.69 17.95 -11.26
C ILE A 45 10.63 16.85 -11.75
N GLU A 46 11.55 17.16 -12.67
CA GLU A 46 12.56 16.20 -13.13
C GLU A 46 13.47 15.73 -11.99
N GLY A 47 13.89 16.65 -11.11
CA GLY A 47 14.64 16.33 -9.90
C GLY A 47 13.90 15.38 -8.97
N LEU A 48 12.62 15.66 -8.71
CA LEU A 48 11.75 14.81 -7.89
C LEU A 48 11.58 13.40 -8.47
N VAL A 49 11.34 13.29 -9.78
CA VAL A 49 11.23 11.98 -10.46
C VAL A 49 12.52 11.18 -10.34
N LYS A 50 13.68 11.83 -10.46
CA LYS A 50 14.98 11.18 -10.29
C LYS A 50 15.17 10.68 -8.85
N GLU A 51 14.79 11.48 -7.86
CA GLU A 51 14.89 11.11 -6.44
C GLU A 51 14.01 9.89 -6.11
N ILE A 52 12.75 9.89 -6.58
CA ILE A 52 11.84 8.75 -6.46
C ILE A 52 12.45 7.51 -7.14
N GLY A 53 13.03 7.66 -8.33
CA GLY A 53 13.68 6.57 -9.06
C GLY A 53 14.85 5.95 -8.29
N ILE A 54 15.68 6.79 -7.65
CA ILE A 54 16.80 6.35 -6.81
C ILE A 54 16.28 5.62 -5.57
N ALA A 55 15.30 6.18 -4.86
CA ALA A 55 14.71 5.55 -3.67
C ALA A 55 14.08 4.18 -4.02
N CYS A 56 13.33 4.09 -5.12
CA CYS A 56 12.78 2.81 -5.60
C CYS A 56 13.88 1.79 -5.91
N LYS A 57 14.98 2.21 -6.56
CA LYS A 57 16.06 1.32 -7.01
C LYS A 57 16.95 0.84 -5.86
N GLU A 58 17.32 1.73 -4.96
CA GLU A 58 18.31 1.46 -3.91
C GLU A 58 17.66 0.95 -2.62
N TRP A 59 16.45 1.43 -2.31
CA TRP A 59 15.75 1.12 -1.05
C TRP A 59 14.50 0.25 -1.24
N GLY A 60 13.79 0.41 -2.35
CA GLY A 60 12.47 -0.20 -2.56
C GLY A 60 11.36 0.37 -1.68
N PHE A 61 11.66 1.37 -0.85
CA PHE A 61 10.70 2.12 -0.04
C PHE A 61 11.24 3.52 0.32
N PHE A 62 10.32 4.43 0.64
CA PHE A 62 10.64 5.79 1.09
C PHE A 62 9.46 6.37 1.87
N GLN A 63 9.72 7.44 2.62
CA GLN A 63 8.70 8.28 3.26
C GLN A 63 8.34 9.44 2.34
N VAL A 64 7.15 10.01 2.51
CA VAL A 64 6.66 11.13 1.71
C VAL A 64 6.18 12.26 2.61
N ILE A 65 6.60 13.49 2.31
CA ILE A 65 6.13 14.73 2.94
C ILE A 65 5.50 15.66 1.91
N ASN A 66 4.73 16.64 2.39
CA ASN A 66 4.05 17.65 1.55
C ASN A 66 3.20 17.03 0.41
N HIS A 67 2.63 15.85 0.66
CA HIS A 67 1.82 15.07 -0.28
C HIS A 67 0.41 15.64 -0.56
N GLY A 68 0.07 16.82 -0.05
CA GLY A 68 -1.22 17.48 -0.28
C GLY A 68 -2.43 16.88 0.46
N VAL A 69 -2.37 15.62 0.92
CA VAL A 69 -3.43 15.03 1.76
C VAL A 69 -3.59 15.82 3.07
N SER A 70 -4.81 16.28 3.35
CA SER A 70 -5.10 17.12 4.52
C SER A 70 -4.88 16.37 5.85
N LEU A 71 -4.37 17.10 6.85
CA LEU A 71 -4.16 16.56 8.20
C LEU A 71 -5.46 16.06 8.82
N THR A 72 -6.56 16.80 8.64
CA THR A 72 -7.89 16.44 9.14
C THR A 72 -8.37 15.11 8.54
N LEU A 73 -8.14 14.86 7.25
CA LEU A 73 -8.52 13.59 6.61
C LEU A 73 -7.73 12.42 7.20
N ARG A 74 -6.41 12.56 7.36
CA ARG A 74 -5.56 11.55 8.03
C ARG A 74 -6.07 11.24 9.44
N GLN A 75 -6.31 12.26 10.25
CA GLN A 75 -6.81 12.10 11.63
C GLN A 75 -8.18 11.40 11.67
N ASN A 76 -9.06 11.72 10.72
CA ASN A 76 -10.38 11.08 10.62
C ASN A 76 -10.28 9.60 10.26
N ILE A 77 -9.40 9.23 9.31
CA ILE A 77 -9.18 7.82 8.94
C ILE A 77 -8.60 7.03 10.12
N GLU A 78 -7.60 7.59 10.81
CA GLU A 78 -7.03 6.96 12.00
C GLU A 78 -8.07 6.80 13.12
N LYS A 79 -8.91 7.82 13.35
CA LYS A 79 -9.99 7.76 14.34
C LYS A 79 -11.02 6.69 13.98
N ALA A 80 -11.45 6.63 12.72
CA ALA A 80 -12.39 5.63 12.24
C ALA A 80 -11.83 4.21 12.39
N SER A 81 -10.56 4.00 12.04
CA SER A 81 -9.86 2.72 12.24
C SER A 81 -9.85 2.30 13.72
N ARG A 82 -9.43 3.20 14.62
CA ARG A 82 -9.45 2.93 16.08
C ARG A 82 -10.86 2.60 16.59
N MET A 83 -11.87 3.36 16.15
CA MET A 83 -13.27 3.11 16.52
C MET A 83 -13.75 1.76 16.03
N PHE A 84 -13.36 1.34 14.81
CA PHE A 84 -13.72 0.05 14.27
C PHE A 84 -13.13 -1.11 15.06
N PHE A 85 -11.81 -1.10 15.27
CA PHE A 85 -11.11 -2.22 15.92
C PHE A 85 -11.39 -2.34 17.42
N ALA A 86 -11.85 -1.25 18.07
CA ALA A 86 -12.34 -1.26 19.44
C ALA A 86 -13.71 -1.93 19.64
N GLN A 87 -14.45 -2.23 18.57
CA GLN A 87 -15.72 -2.96 18.66
C GLN A 87 -15.51 -4.43 19.07
N SER A 88 -16.59 -5.07 19.52
CA SER A 88 -16.57 -6.50 19.82
C SER A 88 -16.27 -7.33 18.55
N LEU A 89 -15.74 -8.53 18.75
CA LEU A 89 -15.48 -9.46 17.65
C LEU A 89 -16.76 -9.79 16.87
N GLU A 90 -17.91 -9.87 17.55
CA GLU A 90 -19.22 -10.10 16.92
C GLU A 90 -19.58 -8.98 15.94
N GLU A 91 -19.41 -7.72 16.36
CA GLU A 91 -19.67 -6.56 15.49
C GLU A 91 -18.72 -6.52 14.30
N LYS A 92 -17.42 -6.74 14.53
CA LYS A 92 -16.41 -6.78 13.45
C LYS A 92 -16.71 -7.89 12.44
N ARG A 93 -17.21 -9.05 12.90
CA ARG A 93 -17.53 -10.19 12.03
C ARG A 93 -18.77 -10.00 11.15
N LYS A 94 -19.62 -9.00 11.39
CA LYS A 94 -20.75 -8.66 10.51
C LYS A 94 -20.30 -8.23 9.11
N VAL A 95 -19.06 -7.75 9.01
CA VAL A 95 -18.43 -7.32 7.75
C VAL A 95 -17.24 -8.22 7.40
N SER A 96 -17.26 -9.49 7.82
CA SER A 96 -16.21 -10.44 7.47
C SER A 96 -16.13 -10.68 5.97
N ARG A 97 -14.90 -10.92 5.50
CA ARG A 97 -14.66 -11.51 4.18
C ARG A 97 -15.41 -12.83 4.04
N ASN A 98 -15.78 -13.16 2.81
CA ASN A 98 -16.36 -14.45 2.46
C ASN A 98 -15.98 -14.85 1.03
N GLU A 99 -16.37 -16.05 0.60
CA GLU A 99 -16.05 -16.60 -0.73
C GLU A 99 -16.48 -15.69 -1.90
N ARG A 100 -17.46 -14.81 -1.68
CA ARG A 100 -18.00 -13.90 -2.71
C ARG A 100 -17.43 -12.49 -2.59
N ASN A 101 -16.88 -12.12 -1.44
CA ASN A 101 -16.34 -10.79 -1.17
C ASN A 101 -15.06 -10.91 -0.35
N ALA A 102 -13.93 -10.70 -1.02
CA ALA A 102 -12.61 -10.67 -0.39
C ALA A 102 -12.36 -9.40 0.45
N MET A 103 -13.29 -8.44 0.45
CA MET A 103 -13.20 -7.21 1.25
C MET A 103 -13.87 -7.39 2.61
N GLY A 104 -13.39 -6.64 3.61
CA GLY A 104 -13.93 -6.63 4.96
C GLY A 104 -12.95 -7.14 6.02
N TYR A 105 -13.50 -7.44 7.18
CA TYR A 105 -12.76 -7.89 8.36
C TYR A 105 -12.21 -9.32 8.21
N TYR A 106 -10.99 -9.53 8.72
CA TYR A 106 -10.38 -10.85 8.81
C TYR A 106 -9.30 -10.85 9.91
N ASP A 107 -9.18 -11.95 10.65
CA ASP A 107 -8.25 -12.08 11.79
C ASP A 107 -7.44 -13.39 11.74
N THR A 108 -7.50 -14.12 10.62
CA THR A 108 -6.83 -15.42 10.45
C THR A 108 -5.90 -15.44 9.24
N GLU A 109 -5.26 -14.30 8.93
CA GLU A 109 -4.18 -14.25 7.94
C GLU A 109 -3.00 -15.12 8.38
N HIS A 110 -2.29 -15.70 7.40
CA HIS A 110 -1.13 -16.54 7.65
C HIS A 110 0.09 -16.05 6.88
N THR A 111 1.23 -15.95 7.57
CA THR A 111 2.54 -15.79 6.94
C THR A 111 3.35 -17.06 7.15
N LYS A 112 3.80 -17.70 6.06
CA LYS A 112 4.53 -18.98 6.12
C LYS A 112 3.79 -20.07 6.92
N ASN A 113 2.48 -20.19 6.71
CA ASN A 113 1.58 -21.14 7.39
C ASN A 113 1.43 -20.96 8.91
N VAL A 114 1.82 -19.82 9.46
CA VAL A 114 1.61 -19.47 10.88
C VAL A 114 0.68 -18.27 10.94
N ARG A 115 -0.26 -18.27 11.88
CA ARG A 115 -1.23 -17.19 12.01
C ARG A 115 -0.53 -15.90 12.39
N ASP A 116 -0.83 -14.83 11.68
CA ASP A 116 -0.30 -13.52 12.00
C ASP A 116 -0.93 -13.01 13.31
N TRP A 117 -0.12 -12.38 14.16
CA TRP A 117 -0.61 -11.65 15.33
C TRP A 117 -1.18 -10.29 14.88
N LYS A 118 -2.24 -10.32 14.07
CA LYS A 118 -2.91 -9.14 13.54
C LYS A 118 -4.37 -9.41 13.24
N GLU A 119 -5.13 -8.33 13.19
CA GLU A 119 -6.42 -8.29 12.51
C GLU A 119 -6.35 -7.24 11.40
N VAL A 120 -7.21 -7.39 10.39
CA VAL A 120 -7.21 -6.57 9.19
C VAL A 120 -8.62 -6.25 8.75
N PHE A 121 -8.79 -5.08 8.14
CA PHE A 121 -10.01 -4.70 7.45
C PHE A 121 -9.65 -4.13 6.09
N ASP A 122 -10.04 -4.84 5.03
CA ASP A 122 -9.75 -4.40 3.66
C ASP A 122 -10.97 -3.72 3.05
N SER A 123 -10.75 -2.57 2.42
CA SER A 123 -11.77 -1.85 1.66
C SER A 123 -11.20 -1.38 0.33
N VAL A 124 -12.02 -1.42 -0.71
CA VAL A 124 -11.70 -0.93 -2.05
C VAL A 124 -12.63 0.24 -2.35
N ALA A 125 -12.08 1.29 -2.94
CA ALA A 125 -12.87 2.41 -3.42
C ALA A 125 -13.87 1.92 -4.48
N LYS A 126 -15.16 2.19 -4.28
CA LYS A 126 -16.22 1.78 -5.23
C LYS A 126 -16.19 2.55 -6.55
N HIS A 127 -15.55 3.73 -6.56
CA HIS A 127 -15.32 4.51 -7.77
C HIS A 127 -13.89 4.24 -8.25
N PRO A 128 -13.68 4.08 -9.56
CA PRO A 128 -12.34 3.87 -10.07
C PRO A 128 -11.46 5.06 -9.65
N THR A 129 -10.37 4.77 -8.96
CA THR A 129 -9.25 5.71 -8.91
C THR A 129 -8.76 5.82 -10.34
N LEU A 130 -9.05 6.96 -10.94
CA LEU A 130 -8.62 7.28 -12.28
C LEU A 130 -7.20 7.84 -12.17
N VAL A 131 -6.26 7.21 -12.89
CA VAL A 131 -4.88 7.65 -12.97
C VAL A 131 -4.70 8.27 -14.36
N PRO A 132 -4.44 9.59 -14.46
CA PRO A 132 -4.08 10.20 -15.73
C PRO A 132 -2.81 9.52 -16.27
N LEU A 133 -2.81 9.11 -17.54
CA LEU A 133 -1.62 8.55 -18.20
C LEU A 133 -0.67 9.65 -18.65
N THR A 134 -1.20 10.86 -18.79
CA THR A 134 -0.53 12.04 -19.32
C THR A 134 -0.93 13.28 -18.53
N THR A 135 -0.21 14.38 -18.77
CA THR A 135 -0.56 15.72 -18.25
C THR A 135 -1.66 16.40 -19.08
N ASP A 136 -2.26 15.72 -20.06
CA ASP A 136 -3.38 16.25 -20.82
C ASP A 136 -4.65 16.27 -19.95
N GLU A 137 -5.29 17.42 -19.86
CA GLU A 137 -6.56 17.58 -19.12
C GLU A 137 -7.71 16.75 -19.75
N ASN A 138 -7.55 16.29 -21.00
CA ASN A 138 -8.50 15.45 -21.73
C ASN A 138 -8.09 13.97 -21.84
N ASP A 139 -7.15 13.51 -21.01
CA ASP A 139 -6.74 12.11 -21.04
C ASP A 139 -7.90 11.18 -20.62
N ASP A 140 -8.22 10.22 -21.50
CA ASP A 140 -9.20 9.17 -21.26
C ASP A 140 -8.61 8.16 -20.25
N GLN A 141 -8.69 8.56 -18.97
CA GLN A 141 -8.18 7.87 -17.80
C GLN A 141 -8.41 6.34 -17.83
N LEU A 142 -7.33 5.56 -17.69
CA LEU A 142 -7.45 4.11 -17.42
C LEU A 142 -7.75 3.89 -15.93
N SER A 143 -8.79 3.12 -15.64
CA SER A 143 -9.03 2.62 -14.30
C SER A 143 -7.87 1.71 -13.85
N LEU A 144 -7.62 1.60 -12.55
CA LEU A 144 -6.70 0.59 -12.01
C LEU A 144 -7.01 -0.83 -12.49
N SER A 145 -8.28 -1.15 -12.75
CA SER A 145 -8.67 -2.41 -13.39
C SER A 145 -8.19 -2.52 -14.84
N GLY A 146 -8.20 -1.42 -15.60
CA GLY A 146 -7.63 -1.34 -16.95
C GLY A 146 -6.11 -1.51 -16.96
N LEU A 147 -5.40 -0.95 -15.98
CA LEU A 147 -3.95 -1.11 -15.84
C LEU A 147 -3.55 -2.56 -15.49
N ILE A 148 -4.28 -3.21 -14.57
CA ILE A 148 -4.06 -4.63 -14.24
C ILE A 148 -4.32 -5.51 -15.48
N HIS A 149 -5.35 -5.19 -16.26
CA HIS A 149 -5.65 -5.91 -17.49
C HIS A 149 -4.55 -5.72 -18.55
N LEU A 150 -4.05 -4.49 -18.74
CA LEU A 150 -2.98 -4.19 -19.68
C LEU A 150 -1.67 -4.93 -19.32
N LEU A 151 -1.30 -4.91 -18.03
CA LEU A 151 -0.12 -5.63 -17.52
C LEU A 151 -0.25 -7.14 -17.69
N SER A 152 -1.45 -7.70 -17.49
CA SER A 152 -1.71 -9.12 -17.75
C SER A 152 -1.59 -9.48 -19.25
N THR A 153 -2.00 -8.57 -20.13
CA THR A 153 -1.97 -8.77 -21.59
C THR A 153 -0.53 -8.70 -22.13
N LEU A 154 0.29 -7.79 -21.59
CA LEU A 154 1.71 -7.68 -21.91
C LEU A 154 2.52 -8.87 -21.41
N HIS A 155 2.09 -9.53 -20.32
CA HIS A 155 2.74 -10.76 -19.86
C HIS A 155 2.39 -11.96 -20.74
N THR A 156 1.18 -12.01 -21.31
CA THR A 156 0.78 -13.07 -22.24
C THR A 156 1.37 -12.94 -23.65
N SER A 157 1.70 -11.72 -24.11
CA SER A 157 2.31 -11.52 -25.43
C SER A 157 3.83 -11.80 -25.47
N GLY A 158 4.48 -11.92 -24.31
CA GLY A 158 5.92 -12.23 -24.21
C GLY A 158 6.28 -13.72 -24.33
N ASN A 159 5.31 -14.63 -24.47
CA ASN A 159 5.56 -16.08 -24.43
C ASN A 159 5.18 -16.83 -25.73
N SER A 160 4.86 -16.13 -26.82
CA SER A 160 4.61 -16.72 -28.14
C SER A 160 5.70 -16.33 -29.14
N SER A 161 6.95 -16.71 -28.87
CA SER A 161 8.06 -16.60 -29.83
C SER A 161 9.12 -17.67 -29.55
N SER A 162 8.72 -18.95 -29.49
CA SER A 162 9.62 -20.07 -29.72
C SER A 162 8.83 -21.38 -29.90
N LEU A 163 8.42 -21.65 -31.13
CA LEU A 163 8.43 -22.98 -31.78
C LEU A 163 8.57 -22.75 -33.29
#